data_AF-A0AA35UDQ1-F1
#
_entry.id   AF-A0AA35UDQ1-F1
#
_cell.length_a   1.000
_cell.length_b   1.000
_cell.length_c   1.000
_cell.angle_alpha   90.00
_cell.angle_beta   90.00
_cell.angle_gamma   90.00
#
_symmetry.space_group_name_H-M   'P 1'
#
loop_
_entity.id
_entity.type
_entity.pdbx_description
1 polymer ?
#
loop_
_entity_poly.entity_id
_entity_poly.type
_entity_poly.pdbx_seq_one_letter_code
_entity_poly.pdbx_strand_id
1 'polypeptide(L)'
;MIISTTPEIQGHKITNTLGIARGNTVRARNVARDIWAGLKNVVGGEISEYTRLQAQAREQAISRMIDNAKTMDADAVINVRITTSMIMQGCSEIMAYGTAVKLD
;
A
#
# COMPACT_ATOMS: atom_id res chain seq x y z
N MET A 1 15.94 -1.54 -1.80
CA MET A 1 15.25 -0.27 -2.11
C MET A 1 14.75 0.31 -0.80
N ILE A 2 15.15 1.54 -0.48
CA ILE A 2 14.71 2.22 0.75
C ILE A 2 13.29 2.77 0.52
N ILE A 3 12.45 2.71 1.54
CA ILE A 3 11.09 3.24 1.48
C ILE A 3 10.89 4.11 2.72
N SER A 4 10.46 5.35 2.50
CA SER A 4 10.22 6.27 3.62
C SER A 4 8.96 7.10 3.42
N THR A 5 8.29 7.38 4.52
CA THR A 5 7.19 8.35 4.58
C THR A 5 7.70 9.80 4.65
N THR A 6 8.98 10.00 4.98
CA THR A 6 9.67 11.30 4.96
C THR A 6 10.06 11.70 3.53
N PRO A 7 10.19 13.00 3.24
CA PRO A 7 10.61 13.48 1.91
C PRO A 7 12.11 13.29 1.64
N GLU A 8 12.91 12.98 2.67
CA GLU A 8 14.37 12.81 2.56
C GLU A 8 14.81 11.57 3.34
N ILE A 9 16.00 11.05 3.02
CA ILE A 9 16.63 9.93 3.71
C ILE A 9 17.89 10.46 4.40
N GLN A 10 17.97 10.32 5.73
CA GLN A 10 19.14 10.77 6.47
C GLN A 10 20.40 10.02 6.01
N GLY A 11 21.48 10.75 5.81
CA GLY A 11 22.76 10.20 5.36
C GLY A 11 22.86 9.94 3.85
N HIS A 12 21.83 10.27 3.06
CA HIS A 12 21.83 10.14 1.61
C HIS A 12 21.37 11.44 0.95
N LYS A 13 21.93 11.73 -0.23
CA LYS A 13 21.51 12.84 -1.09
C LYS A 13 20.70 12.31 -2.27
N ILE A 14 19.55 12.94 -2.53
CA ILE A 14 18.77 12.64 -3.74
C ILE A 14 19.51 13.23 -4.95
N THR A 15 19.92 12.39 -5.89
CA THR A 15 20.64 12.78 -7.11
C THR A 15 19.69 13.02 -8.27
N ASN A 16 18.63 12.20 -8.39
CA ASN A 16 17.61 12.34 -9.42
C ASN A 16 16.21 12.00 -8.88
N THR A 17 15.20 12.75 -9.33
CA THR A 17 13.79 12.38 -9.19
C THR A 17 13.33 11.67 -10.46
N LEU A 18 12.81 10.46 -10.32
CA LEU A 18 12.48 9.57 -11.44
C LEU A 18 10.98 9.56 -11.77
N GLY A 19 10.15 10.12 -10.89
CA GLY A 19 8.71 10.22 -11.07
C GLY A 19 7.93 9.54 -9.94
N ILE A 20 6.65 9.26 -10.21
CA ILE A 20 5.74 8.69 -9.22
C ILE A 20 5.80 7.16 -9.30
N ALA A 21 6.25 6.51 -8.23
CA ALA A 21 6.07 5.09 -8.04
C ALA A 21 4.67 4.83 -7.46
N ARG A 22 3.96 3.84 -7.99
CA ARG A 22 2.62 3.47 -7.51
C ARG A 22 2.34 1.99 -7.62
N GLY A 23 1.53 1.50 -6.69
CA GLY A 23 1.00 0.14 -6.71
C GLY A 23 -0.36 0.12 -6.04
N ASN A 24 -1.34 -0.49 -6.69
CA ASN A 24 -2.68 -0.63 -6.16
C ASN A 24 -3.11 -2.09 -6.09
N THR A 25 -4.11 -2.37 -5.26
CA THR A 25 -4.79 -3.65 -5.22
C THR A 25 -6.25 -3.46 -4.85
N VAL A 26 -7.12 -4.27 -5.46
CA VAL A 26 -8.56 -4.23 -5.22
C VAL A 26 -8.97 -5.51 -4.50
N ARG A 27 -9.87 -5.38 -3.51
CA ARG A 27 -10.44 -6.49 -2.75
C ARG A 27 -11.95 -6.42 -2.75
N ALA A 28 -12.59 -7.51 -3.14
CA ALA A 28 -14.04 -7.68 -3.08
C ALA A 28 -14.48 -8.21 -1.72
N ARG A 29 -15.62 -7.71 -1.24
CA ARG A 29 -16.32 -8.10 0.01
C ARG A 29 -16.79 -9.55 -0.02
N ASN A 30 -16.90 -10.20 -1.18
CA ASN A 30 -17.37 -11.58 -1.24
C ASN A 30 -16.41 -12.56 -0.56
N VAL A 31 -15.12 -12.26 -0.46
CA VAL A 31 -14.16 -12.99 0.41
C VAL A 31 -14.56 -12.89 1.88
N ALA A 32 -15.27 -11.83 2.25
CA ALA A 32 -15.67 -11.55 3.61
C ALA A 32 -17.10 -11.96 3.96
N ARG A 33 -17.93 -12.35 2.98
CA ARG A 33 -19.27 -12.91 3.25
C ARG A 33 -19.18 -14.23 4.02
N ASP A 34 -18.18 -15.06 3.71
CA ASP A 34 -17.92 -16.31 4.43
C ASP A 34 -17.36 -16.06 5.84
N ILE A 35 -16.62 -14.95 6.03
CA ILE A 35 -16.13 -14.47 7.34
C ILE A 35 -17.31 -13.99 8.21
N TRP A 36 -18.27 -13.27 7.64
CA TRP A 36 -19.47 -12.78 8.36
C TRP A 36 -20.34 -13.90 8.94
N ALA A 37 -20.36 -15.10 8.34
CA ALA A 37 -21.06 -16.26 8.90
C ALA A 37 -20.47 -16.72 10.26
N GLY A 38 -19.18 -16.47 10.50
CA GLY A 38 -18.49 -16.77 11.76
C GLY A 38 -18.44 -15.63 12.78
N LEU A 39 -18.90 -14.42 12.41
CA LEU A 39 -18.64 -13.18 13.16
C LEU A 39 -19.86 -12.63 13.92
N LYS A 40 -20.87 -13.47 14.19
CA LYS A 40 -22.15 -13.08 14.82
C LYS A 40 -22.05 -12.34 16.17
N ASN A 41 -20.86 -12.17 16.76
CA ASN A 41 -20.67 -11.67 18.13
C ASN A 41 -19.75 -10.43 18.28
N VAL A 42 -19.36 -9.70 17.23
CA VAL A 42 -18.48 -8.52 17.44
C VAL A 42 -19.30 -7.28 17.77
N VAL A 43 -19.51 -7.06 19.07
CA VAL A 43 -19.95 -5.77 19.62
C VAL A 43 -18.71 -4.94 19.93
N GLY A 44 -18.48 -3.88 19.14
CA GLY A 44 -17.55 -2.78 19.47
C GLY A 44 -16.04 -3.02 19.26
N GLY A 45 -15.63 -4.19 18.76
CA GLY A 45 -14.22 -4.56 18.58
C GLY A 45 -13.71 -4.52 17.13
N GLU A 46 -12.40 -4.74 16.97
CA GLU A 46 -11.76 -4.94 15.67
C GLU A 46 -12.27 -6.22 15.00
N ILE A 47 -12.53 -6.15 13.70
CA ILE A 47 -12.85 -7.34 12.90
C ILE A 47 -11.54 -7.96 12.40
N SER A 48 -10.96 -8.85 13.20
CA SER A 48 -9.61 -9.43 13.01
C SER A 48 -9.34 -9.94 11.59
N GLU A 49 -10.29 -10.67 10.99
CA GLU A 49 -10.14 -11.18 9.63
C GLU A 49 -10.13 -10.06 8.58
N TYR A 50 -10.94 -9.01 8.75
CA TYR A 50 -10.88 -7.85 7.86
C TYR A 50 -9.57 -7.08 8.03
N THR A 51 -9.07 -6.94 9.26
CA THR A 51 -7.77 -6.32 9.50
C THR A 51 -6.64 -7.12 8.85
N ARG A 52 -6.67 -8.44 8.97
CA ARG A 52 -5.72 -9.34 8.32
C ARG A 52 -5.76 -9.17 6.79
N LEU A 53 -6.95 -9.16 6.20
CA LEU A 53 -7.12 -8.95 4.75
C LEU A 53 -6.63 -7.57 4.30
N GLN A 54 -6.91 -6.51 5.08
CA GLN A 54 -6.42 -5.16 4.81
C GLN A 54 -4.89 -5.08 4.92
N ALA A 55 -4.29 -5.76 5.89
CA ALA A 55 -2.84 -5.85 6.01
C ALA A 55 -2.21 -6.53 4.79
N GLN A 56 -2.74 -7.68 4.37
CA GLN A 56 -2.26 -8.37 3.16
C GLN A 56 -2.41 -7.53 1.89
N ALA A 57 -3.52 -6.81 1.76
CA ALA A 57 -3.75 -5.92 0.62
C ALA A 57 -2.76 -4.73 0.63
N ARG A 58 -2.43 -4.20 1.81
CA ARG A 58 -1.44 -3.12 1.97
C ARG A 58 -0.04 -3.58 1.57
N GLU A 59 0.39 -4.74 2.04
CA GLU A 59 1.69 -5.32 1.64
C GLU A 59 1.76 -5.54 0.13
N GLN A 60 0.68 -6.02 -0.49
CA GLN A 60 0.65 -6.18 -1.95
C GLN A 60 0.73 -4.85 -2.71
N ALA A 61 0.03 -3.81 -2.24
CA ALA A 61 0.10 -2.49 -2.84
C ALA A 61 1.52 -1.90 -2.75
N ILE A 62 2.17 -2.04 -1.58
CA ILE A 62 3.57 -1.63 -1.37
C ILE A 62 4.51 -2.42 -2.29
N SER A 63 4.37 -3.74 -2.37
CA SER A 63 5.19 -4.58 -3.26
C SER A 63 5.08 -4.13 -4.72
N ARG A 64 3.86 -3.84 -5.20
CA ARG A 64 3.65 -3.36 -6.57
C ARG A 64 4.26 -1.96 -6.79
N MET A 65 4.21 -1.09 -5.79
CA MET A 65 4.86 0.23 -5.83
C MET A 65 6.38 0.09 -5.93
N ILE A 66 6.97 -0.82 -5.15
CA ILE A 66 8.41 -1.14 -5.21
C ILE A 66 8.76 -1.67 -6.61
N ASP A 67 8.00 -2.61 -7.14
CA ASP A 67 8.28 -3.18 -8.46
C ASP A 67 8.16 -2.13 -9.56
N ASN A 68 7.18 -1.23 -9.47
CA ASN A 68 7.10 -0.09 -10.37
C ASN A 68 8.32 0.85 -10.23
N ALA A 69 8.77 1.15 -9.02
CA ALA A 69 9.99 1.94 -8.80
C ALA A 69 11.24 1.27 -9.37
N LYS A 70 11.34 -0.07 -9.30
CA LYS A 70 12.46 -0.82 -9.91
C LYS A 70 12.49 -0.66 -11.43
N THR A 71 11.34 -0.56 -12.10
CA THR A 71 11.29 -0.30 -13.55
C THR A 71 11.85 1.07 -13.93
N MET A 72 11.95 1.99 -12.97
CA MET A 72 12.54 3.32 -13.13
C MET A 72 14.03 3.34 -12.71
N ASP A 73 14.58 2.19 -12.33
CA ASP A 73 15.91 2.05 -11.74
C ASP A 73 16.06 2.86 -10.43
N ALA A 74 15.00 2.98 -9.63
CA ALA A 74 15.06 3.75 -8.38
C ALA A 74 15.84 3.02 -7.27
N ASP A 75 16.56 3.78 -6.45
CA ASP A 75 17.20 3.27 -5.23
C ASP A 75 16.25 3.36 -4.03
N ALA A 76 15.36 4.35 -4.06
CA ALA A 76 14.38 4.58 -3.01
C ALA A 76 13.03 5.12 -3.50
N VAL A 77 12.00 4.96 -2.67
CA VAL A 77 10.71 5.66 -2.77
C VAL A 77 10.50 6.47 -1.50
N ILE A 78 10.48 7.79 -1.64
CA ILE A 78 10.29 8.74 -0.54
C ILE A 78 8.86 9.29 -0.52
N ASN A 79 8.52 9.97 0.56
CA ASN A 79 7.22 10.59 0.77
C ASN A 79 6.05 9.62 0.54
N VAL A 80 6.22 8.36 0.92
CA VAL A 80 5.23 7.32 0.67
C VAL A 80 3.92 7.61 1.40
N ARG A 81 2.82 7.39 0.70
CA ARG A 81 1.45 7.48 1.19
C ARG A 81 0.71 6.22 0.82
N ILE A 82 -0.21 5.84 1.70
CA ILE A 82 -1.13 4.73 1.49
C ILE A 82 -2.53 5.30 1.63
N THR A 83 -3.37 5.05 0.63
CA THR A 83 -4.75 5.53 0.59
C THR A 83 -5.68 4.35 0.33
N THR A 84 -6.90 4.46 0.84
CA THR A 84 -7.95 3.47 0.62
C THR A 84 -9.20 4.16 0.10
N SER A 85 -9.85 3.52 -0.87
CA SER A 85 -11.05 4.07 -1.52
C SER A 85 -12.04 2.94 -1.78
N MET A 86 -13.33 3.22 -1.60
CA MET A 86 -14.38 2.32 -2.11
C MET A 86 -14.60 2.65 -3.58
N ILE A 87 -14.29 1.69 -4.47
CA ILE A 87 -14.38 1.90 -5.92
C ILE A 87 -15.72 1.45 -6.50
N MET A 88 -16.38 0.49 -5.84
CA MET A 88 -17.75 0.05 -6.13
C MET A 88 -18.34 -0.60 -4.89
N GLN A 89 -19.65 -0.88 -4.91
CA GLN A 89 -20.31 -1.52 -3.78
C GLN A 89 -19.61 -2.84 -3.42
N GLY A 90 -19.07 -2.87 -2.21
CA GLY A 90 -18.37 -4.04 -1.71
C GLY A 90 -16.98 -4.26 -2.28
N CYS A 91 -16.35 -3.31 -2.99
CA CYS A 91 -14.94 -3.42 -3.35
C CYS A 91 -14.16 -2.20 -2.86
N SER A 92 -13.04 -2.45 -2.20
CA SER A 92 -12.10 -1.41 -1.78
C SER A 92 -10.77 -1.55 -2.51
N GLU A 93 -10.22 -0.42 -2.95
CA GLU A 93 -8.85 -0.29 -3.38
C GLU A 93 -7.96 0.12 -2.20
N ILE A 94 -6.75 -0.43 -2.17
CA ILE A 94 -5.60 0.14 -1.46
C ILE A 94 -4.57 0.56 -2.50
N MET A 95 -4.13 1.81 -2.43
CA MET A 95 -3.07 2.37 -3.28
C MET A 95 -1.92 2.86 -2.41
N ALA A 96 -0.71 2.36 -2.69
CA ALA A 96 0.54 2.90 -2.19
C ALA A 96 1.19 3.71 -3.30
N TYR A 97 1.68 4.91 -2.98
CA TYR A 97 2.43 5.74 -3.92
C TYR A 97 3.46 6.61 -3.21
N GLY A 98 4.46 7.07 -3.95
CA GLY A 98 5.49 7.99 -3.49
C GLY A 98 6.36 8.45 -4.65
N THR A 99 7.45 9.15 -4.34
CA THR A 99 8.40 9.64 -5.36
C THR A 99 9.58 8.68 -5.46
N ALA A 100 9.79 8.11 -6.64
CA ALA A 100 10.96 7.30 -6.95
C ALA A 100 12.19 8.21 -7.15
N VAL A 101 13.31 7.87 -6.51
CA VAL A 101 14.55 8.66 -6.54
C VAL A 101 15.79 7.78 -6.69
N LYS A 102 16.84 8.37 -7.28
CA LYS A 102 18.22 7.89 -7.16
C LYS A 102 18.90 8.54 -5.96
N LEU A 103 19.76 7.79 -5.30
CA LEU A 103 20.61 8.27 -4.22
C LEU A 103 22.07 8.36 -4.69
N ASP A 104 22.92 8.94 -3.84
CA ASP A 104 24.38 9.00 -4.02
C ASP A 104 25.10 7.71 -3.61
#